data_AF-A0A7L4MTC2-F1
#
_entry.id   AF-A0A7L4MTC2-F1
#
_cell.length_a   1.000
_cell.length_b   1.000
_cell.length_c   1.000
_cell.angle_alpha   90.00
_cell.angle_beta   90.00
_cell.angle_gamma   90.00
#
_symmetry.space_group_name_H-M   'P 1'
#
loop_
_entity.id
_entity.type
_entity.pdbx_description
1 polymer ?
#
loop_
_entity_poly.entity_id
_entity_poly.type
_entity_poly.pdbx_seq_one_letter_code
_entity_poly.pdbx_strand_id
1 'polypeptide(L)'
;HLLASHYVERHLGTGSNGSHSTGAGEHCYYQGRIRGQPRSFAALSSCQGLHGVFSDGRATYLIEPQAGAEHGQGLQPHVVQRIPSCAQPGEPSRGAGTRSPGPRPFAGARGASGRLSRGSHRQVRRAQHTVHSETKYIELAVVNDHQLFLQFRKSVVLTSNFAKSVVNLADMIYKEQLNTRIVLVAMETWASEDRIRMGEDSLETLNEFVKYRREGPAEQSDTVHLFSGRTFQSSRSGTAFVGGICSPTRAGGVNEYGNVAAMAVTLAQTLGQNVGMMWNKHRAAAGDCRCPDSWLGCIMEDTGYYLPRKFSRCSIDEYNQFLQDGGGSCLFNKPLKLLDPPECGNGFVEAGEECDCGSLAECAKSGGNCCKKCTLTHDAMCSDGLCCKGCKVPGAGGGLDPAPCGPGPAGDTHFLPGSAERFCYEKLNVEGTERGNCGREGAGWLQCNKQDVLCGFLLCANISGAPRLGELSGEIAATTFFHQNRYVDCRGGHVQLVDGSDLSYVEDGTPCGPGMLCLDRKCLPATAFNFSSCPGSWDGKICFDHGVCSNEGKCICRAEWTGKDCSVYDPIPEPKPTGETERYKGPSGTNIIIGSIAGAVLVAAIVLGGTGWGFK
;
A
#
# COMPACT_ATOMS: atom_id res chain seq x y z
N HIS A 1 -2.04 -14.90 -0.34
CA HIS A 1 -3.19 -15.35 -1.16
C HIS A 1 -4.00 -14.13 -1.57
N LEU A 2 -4.80 -14.27 -2.63
CA LEU A 2 -5.44 -13.12 -3.31
C LEU A 2 -6.74 -12.65 -2.66
N LEU A 3 -7.55 -13.57 -2.15
CA LEU A 3 -8.94 -13.33 -1.74
C LEU A 3 -9.02 -13.29 -0.21
N ALA A 4 -9.80 -12.35 0.36
CA ALA A 4 -10.05 -12.27 1.80
C ALA A 4 -11.05 -13.33 2.28
N SER A 5 -10.97 -13.77 3.53
CA SER A 5 -11.91 -14.74 4.13
C SER A 5 -13.38 -14.35 4.10
N HIS A 6 -13.66 -13.05 4.19
CA HIS A 6 -15.01 -12.49 4.10
C HIS A 6 -15.31 -12.00 2.68
N TYR A 7 -14.59 -12.49 1.68
CA TYR A 7 -14.78 -12.10 0.29
C TYR A 7 -16.24 -12.29 -0.13
N VAL A 8 -16.84 -11.20 -0.60
CA VAL A 8 -18.22 -11.16 -1.06
C VAL A 8 -18.24 -11.06 -2.58
N GLU A 9 -19.01 -11.93 -3.23
CA GLU A 9 -19.23 -11.88 -4.66
C GLU A 9 -20.71 -11.67 -4.99
N ARG A 10 -21.00 -10.63 -5.78
CA ARG A 10 -22.36 -10.19 -6.12
C ARG A 10 -22.61 -10.15 -7.61
N HIS A 11 -23.83 -10.53 -7.98
CA HIS A 11 -24.30 -10.51 -9.35
C HIS A 11 -25.65 -9.81 -9.43
N LEU A 12 -25.68 -8.67 -10.12
CA LEU A 12 -26.89 -7.87 -10.26
C LEU A 12 -27.62 -8.25 -11.56
N GLY A 13 -28.61 -9.15 -11.40
CA GLY A 13 -29.48 -9.66 -12.47
C GLY A 13 -30.86 -8.97 -12.54
N THR A 14 -31.73 -9.41 -13.46
CA THR A 14 -33.05 -8.82 -13.76
C THR A 14 -34.18 -9.24 -12.81
N GLY A 15 -33.88 -9.91 -11.70
CA GLY A 15 -34.87 -10.28 -10.67
C GLY A 15 -34.49 -9.69 -9.31
N SER A 16 -35.47 -9.30 -8.49
CA SER A 16 -35.31 -8.59 -7.20
C SER A 16 -34.58 -9.36 -6.09
N ASN A 17 -33.91 -10.47 -6.41
CA ASN A 17 -32.95 -11.15 -5.56
C ASN A 17 -31.62 -11.22 -6.31
N GLY A 18 -30.73 -10.24 -6.10
CA GLY A 18 -29.33 -10.40 -6.49
C GLY A 18 -28.80 -11.65 -5.77
N SER A 19 -28.31 -12.65 -6.52
CA SER A 19 -27.77 -13.84 -5.87
C SER A 19 -26.48 -13.46 -5.17
N HIS A 20 -26.50 -13.45 -3.85
CA HIS A 20 -25.32 -13.32 -3.01
C HIS A 20 -24.60 -14.67 -2.97
N SER A 21 -23.43 -14.77 -3.58
CA SER A 21 -22.52 -15.88 -3.30
C SER A 21 -21.73 -15.50 -2.06
N THR A 22 -22.15 -16.03 -0.91
CA THR A 22 -21.40 -15.91 0.36
C THR A 22 -20.33 -16.98 0.40
N GLY A 23 -19.23 -16.71 -0.28
CA GLY A 23 -18.08 -17.58 -0.26
C GLY A 23 -17.15 -17.25 -1.39
N ALA A 24 -15.86 -17.14 -1.09
CA ALA A 24 -14.91 -17.32 -2.15
C ALA A 24 -14.93 -18.79 -2.54
N GLY A 25 -15.05 -19.06 -3.83
CA GLY A 25 -14.88 -20.41 -4.35
C GLY A 25 -13.51 -21.02 -3.98
N GLU A 26 -13.27 -22.23 -4.44
CA GLU A 26 -12.01 -22.96 -4.22
C GLU A 26 -10.78 -22.10 -4.57
N HIS A 27 -9.75 -22.15 -3.73
CA HIS A 27 -8.49 -21.46 -3.98
C HIS A 27 -7.79 -22.06 -5.20
N CYS A 28 -7.68 -21.23 -6.24
CA CYS A 28 -7.08 -21.65 -7.50
C CYS A 28 -6.17 -20.58 -8.09
N TYR A 29 -5.71 -19.60 -7.29
CA TYR A 29 -4.82 -18.50 -7.72
C TYR A 29 -3.51 -18.54 -6.95
N TYR A 30 -2.43 -18.85 -7.65
CA TYR A 30 -1.13 -19.14 -7.07
C TYR A 30 -0.09 -18.10 -7.49
N GLN A 31 0.85 -17.83 -6.59
CA GLN A 31 2.04 -17.02 -6.85
C GLN A 31 3.29 -17.79 -6.44
N GLY A 32 4.38 -17.62 -7.16
CA GLY A 32 5.63 -18.30 -6.83
C GLY A 32 6.81 -17.90 -7.69
N ARG A 33 7.86 -18.72 -7.64
CA ARG A 33 9.07 -18.60 -8.46
C ARG A 33 9.36 -19.92 -9.14
N ILE A 34 9.98 -19.84 -10.31
CA ILE A 34 10.51 -21.01 -11.03
C ILE A 34 11.67 -21.60 -10.23
N ARG A 35 11.64 -22.92 -10.02
CA ARG A 35 12.65 -23.65 -9.25
C ARG A 35 14.04 -23.41 -9.84
N GLY A 36 14.99 -23.01 -8.99
CA GLY A 36 16.38 -22.74 -9.39
C GLY A 36 16.62 -21.35 -9.99
N GLN A 37 15.58 -20.50 -10.13
CA GLN A 37 15.69 -19.21 -10.78
C GLN A 37 15.22 -18.07 -9.86
N PRO A 38 16.11 -17.45 -9.05
CA PRO A 38 15.71 -16.50 -8.01
C PRO A 38 15.12 -15.20 -8.55
N ARG A 39 15.37 -14.85 -9.82
CA ARG A 39 14.82 -13.65 -10.49
C ARG A 39 13.53 -13.93 -11.28
N SER A 40 12.99 -15.13 -11.15
CA SER A 40 11.74 -15.53 -11.81
C SER A 40 10.52 -15.20 -10.95
N PHE A 41 9.36 -15.15 -11.59
CA PHE A 41 8.08 -15.11 -10.91
C PHE A 41 7.04 -15.90 -11.69
N ALA A 42 5.97 -16.32 -11.03
CA ALA A 42 4.79 -16.92 -11.61
C ALA A 42 3.55 -16.43 -10.87
N ALA A 43 2.50 -16.11 -11.61
CA ALA A 43 1.16 -15.81 -11.13
C ALA A 43 0.18 -16.63 -12.00
N LEU A 44 -0.28 -17.75 -11.47
CA LEU A 44 -1.02 -18.78 -12.22
C LEU A 44 -2.40 -18.99 -11.62
N SER A 45 -3.32 -19.48 -12.43
CA SER A 45 -4.65 -19.90 -12.03
C SER A 45 -4.96 -21.29 -12.56
N SER A 46 -5.61 -22.11 -11.74
CA SER A 46 -6.08 -23.46 -12.09
C SER A 46 -7.60 -23.56 -12.16
N CYS A 47 -8.33 -22.46 -11.98
CA CYS A 47 -9.79 -22.48 -11.80
C CYS A 47 -10.55 -23.06 -13.00
N GLN A 48 -9.99 -22.93 -14.20
CA GLN A 48 -10.58 -23.40 -15.47
C GLN A 48 -9.47 -23.88 -16.40
N GLY A 49 -8.69 -24.83 -15.90
CA GLY A 49 -7.41 -25.21 -16.52
C GLY A 49 -6.31 -24.21 -16.18
N LEU A 50 -5.06 -24.63 -16.41
CA LEU A 50 -3.89 -23.81 -16.14
C LEU A 50 -3.84 -22.60 -17.08
N HIS A 51 -3.83 -21.41 -16.48
CA HIS A 51 -3.65 -20.15 -17.19
C HIS A 51 -2.93 -19.13 -16.30
N GLY A 52 -2.47 -18.03 -16.88
CA GLY A 52 -1.78 -16.97 -16.15
C GLY A 52 -0.40 -16.66 -16.73
N VAL A 53 0.46 -16.04 -15.94
CA VAL A 53 1.71 -15.45 -16.43
C VAL A 53 2.91 -15.92 -15.60
N PHE A 54 4.02 -16.24 -16.26
CA PHE A 54 5.29 -16.46 -15.57
C PHE A 54 6.45 -15.80 -16.32
N SER A 55 7.51 -15.47 -15.60
CA SER A 55 8.75 -14.96 -16.16
C SER A 55 9.94 -15.73 -15.62
N ASP A 56 10.85 -16.12 -16.49
CA ASP A 56 12.14 -16.73 -16.13
C ASP A 56 13.21 -15.69 -15.74
N GLY A 57 12.84 -14.41 -15.69
CA GLY A 57 13.74 -13.28 -15.46
C GLY A 57 14.34 -12.69 -16.74
N ARG A 58 14.09 -13.28 -17.92
CA ARG A 58 14.47 -12.75 -19.25
C ARG A 58 13.24 -12.47 -20.10
N ALA A 59 12.36 -13.46 -20.26
CA ALA A 59 11.12 -13.37 -21.00
C ALA A 59 9.92 -13.56 -20.07
N THR A 60 8.75 -13.08 -20.52
CA THR A 60 7.48 -13.37 -19.87
C THR A 60 6.67 -14.25 -20.81
N TYR A 61 5.96 -15.19 -20.23
CA TYR A 61 5.16 -16.18 -20.92
C TYR A 61 3.73 -16.12 -20.39
N LEU A 62 2.78 -16.12 -21.31
CA LEU A 62 1.37 -16.27 -21.04
C LEU A 62 0.99 -17.75 -21.25
N ILE A 63 0.29 -18.32 -20.28
CA ILE A 63 -0.30 -19.65 -20.35
C ILE A 63 -1.80 -19.47 -20.53
N GLU A 64 -2.37 -20.10 -21.56
CA GLU A 64 -3.81 -20.13 -21.80
C GLU A 64 -4.27 -21.56 -22.10
N PRO A 65 -5.50 -21.94 -21.70
CA PRO A 65 -6.09 -23.20 -22.12
C PRO A 65 -6.33 -23.19 -23.64
N GLN A 66 -6.09 -24.31 -24.31
CA GLN A 66 -6.32 -24.40 -25.75
C GLN A 66 -7.82 -24.27 -26.08
N ALA A 67 -8.16 -23.30 -26.93
CA ALA A 67 -9.54 -23.09 -27.38
C ALA A 67 -10.07 -24.32 -28.14
N GLY A 68 -11.19 -24.88 -27.66
CA GLY A 68 -11.87 -26.02 -28.30
C GLY A 68 -11.62 -27.39 -27.67
N ALA A 69 -10.87 -27.49 -26.55
CA ALA A 69 -10.80 -28.72 -25.78
C ALA A 69 -12.13 -28.94 -25.01
N GLU A 70 -12.87 -30.00 -25.33
CA GLU A 70 -14.12 -30.34 -24.64
C GLU A 70 -13.88 -30.64 -23.15
N HIS A 71 -14.77 -30.14 -22.30
CA HIS A 71 -14.81 -30.49 -20.88
C HIS A 71 -15.28 -31.94 -20.73
N GLY A 72 -14.36 -32.91 -20.77
CA GLY A 72 -14.75 -34.30 -20.52
C GLY A 72 -13.70 -35.39 -20.61
N GLN A 73 -12.58 -35.24 -21.34
CA GLN A 73 -11.64 -36.36 -21.52
C GLN A 73 -10.17 -35.90 -21.66
N GLY A 74 -9.36 -36.15 -20.61
CA GLY A 74 -7.89 -36.09 -20.67
C GLY A 74 -7.21 -34.81 -20.16
N LEU A 75 -5.86 -34.81 -20.24
CA LEU A 75 -4.99 -33.65 -19.95
C LEU A 75 -5.38 -32.49 -20.86
N GLN A 76 -5.93 -31.41 -20.30
CA GLN A 76 -6.24 -30.20 -21.09
C GLN A 76 -4.92 -29.60 -21.61
N PRO A 77 -4.71 -29.53 -22.94
CA PRO A 77 -3.50 -28.91 -23.47
C PRO A 77 -3.53 -27.39 -23.24
N HIS A 78 -2.37 -26.84 -22.89
CA HIS A 78 -2.18 -25.41 -22.67
C HIS A 78 -1.24 -24.86 -23.73
N VAL A 79 -1.54 -23.65 -24.21
CA VAL A 79 -0.67 -22.90 -25.11
C VAL A 79 0.19 -21.98 -24.26
N VAL A 80 1.51 -22.10 -24.40
CA VAL A 80 2.46 -21.18 -23.79
C VAL A 80 2.94 -20.22 -24.86
N GLN A 81 2.52 -18.96 -24.76
CA GLN A 81 2.93 -17.91 -25.67
C GLN A 81 3.98 -17.05 -24.99
N ARG A 82 5.14 -16.90 -25.63
CA ARG A 82 6.12 -15.90 -25.18
C ARG A 82 5.55 -14.53 -25.51
N ILE A 83 5.30 -13.72 -24.47
CA ILE A 83 5.00 -12.31 -24.67
C ILE A 83 6.23 -11.70 -25.32
N PRO A 84 6.10 -11.03 -26.48
CA PRO A 84 7.22 -10.41 -27.17
C PRO A 84 8.05 -9.63 -26.16
N SER A 85 9.32 -9.99 -26.02
CA SER A 85 10.29 -9.26 -25.23
C SER A 85 11.44 -8.99 -26.18
N CYS A 86 11.82 -7.72 -26.38
CA CYS A 86 13.00 -7.41 -27.14
C CYS A 86 14.21 -8.14 -26.55
N ALA A 87 14.82 -9.03 -27.36
CA ALA A 87 16.12 -9.58 -27.05
C ALA A 87 17.13 -8.43 -27.05
N GLN A 88 18.03 -8.40 -26.06
CA GLN A 88 19.19 -7.51 -26.08
C GLN A 88 19.99 -7.76 -27.37
N PRO A 89 20.29 -6.74 -28.19
CA PRO A 89 21.27 -6.90 -29.25
C PRO A 89 22.65 -6.86 -28.60
N GLY A 90 23.27 -8.03 -28.38
CA GLY A 90 24.67 -8.10 -27.97
C GLY A 90 25.10 -9.33 -27.19
N GLU A 91 25.00 -10.53 -27.76
CA GLU A 91 25.97 -11.59 -27.48
C GLU A 91 26.27 -12.31 -28.82
N PRO A 92 27.46 -12.11 -29.43
CA PRO A 92 27.82 -12.82 -30.64
C PRO A 92 28.04 -14.30 -30.31
N SER A 93 27.41 -15.14 -31.11
CA SER A 93 27.57 -16.59 -31.17
C SER A 93 29.06 -16.97 -31.23
N ARG A 94 29.49 -17.83 -30.29
CA ARG A 94 30.80 -18.50 -30.34
C ARG A 94 30.88 -19.40 -31.59
N GLY A 95 31.49 -18.87 -32.65
CA GLY A 95 32.05 -19.64 -33.76
C GLY A 95 33.50 -20.02 -33.47
N ALA A 96 33.85 -21.26 -33.78
CA ALA A 96 35.18 -21.84 -33.57
C ALA A 96 36.28 -21.13 -34.40
N GLY A 97 37.44 -20.91 -33.79
CA GLY A 97 38.65 -20.42 -34.45
C GLY A 97 39.87 -20.44 -33.51
N THR A 98 40.90 -21.18 -33.91
CA THR A 98 42.15 -21.48 -33.21
C THR A 98 43.23 -20.40 -33.38
N ARG A 99 43.93 -20.02 -32.29
CA ARG A 99 45.41 -19.85 -32.13
C ARG A 99 45.81 -18.77 -31.09
N SER A 100 46.41 -19.27 -30.00
CA SER A 100 47.69 -18.91 -29.34
C SER A 100 48.03 -17.48 -28.84
N PRO A 101 48.93 -17.34 -27.81
CA PRO A 101 48.77 -16.36 -26.73
C PRO A 101 49.90 -15.31 -26.56
N GLY A 102 49.57 -14.21 -25.86
CA GLY A 102 50.48 -13.41 -25.02
C GLY A 102 50.51 -11.90 -25.28
N PRO A 103 50.99 -11.05 -24.34
CA PRO A 103 51.10 -11.20 -22.89
C PRO A 103 50.29 -10.13 -22.09
N ARG A 104 49.98 -10.45 -20.83
CA ARG A 104 49.41 -9.53 -19.82
C ARG A 104 50.52 -8.68 -19.18
N PRO A 105 50.26 -7.43 -18.78
CA PRO A 105 50.97 -6.81 -17.67
C PRO A 105 50.20 -6.98 -16.36
N PHE A 106 50.94 -7.46 -15.35
CA PHE A 106 50.54 -7.65 -13.97
C PHE A 106 50.57 -6.33 -13.17
N ALA A 107 49.65 -6.28 -12.19
CA ALA A 107 49.81 -5.81 -10.82
C ALA A 107 50.30 -4.38 -10.49
N GLY A 108 49.49 -3.73 -9.63
CA GLY A 108 49.92 -2.67 -8.74
C GLY A 108 49.10 -2.68 -7.45
N ALA A 109 49.42 -3.60 -6.54
CA ALA A 109 48.89 -3.62 -5.18
C ALA A 109 49.58 -2.55 -4.32
N ARG A 110 48.79 -1.73 -3.62
CA ARG A 110 49.18 -0.90 -2.47
C ARG A 110 47.92 -0.79 -1.60
N GLY A 111 47.88 -1.01 -0.30
CA GLY A 111 48.87 -1.27 0.73
C GLY A 111 48.12 -0.99 2.03
N ALA A 112 47.65 -2.04 2.71
CA ALA A 112 46.86 -1.93 3.92
C ALA A 112 47.77 -1.55 5.09
N SER A 113 47.52 -0.39 5.71
CA SER A 113 48.10 -0.02 7.00
C SER A 113 47.04 -0.16 8.07
N GLY A 114 47.23 -1.16 8.93
CA GLY A 114 46.38 -1.42 10.09
C GLY A 114 46.58 -0.36 11.17
N ARG A 115 45.48 0.24 11.62
CA ARG A 115 45.37 0.90 12.92
C ARG A 115 44.31 0.19 13.74
N LEU A 116 44.77 -0.47 14.79
CA LEU A 116 43.97 -1.01 15.89
C LEU A 116 43.20 0.14 16.56
N SER A 117 41.88 0.07 16.59
CA SER A 117 41.06 0.95 17.43
C SER A 117 40.19 0.10 18.35
N ARG A 118 40.27 0.44 19.64
CA ARG A 118 39.78 -0.27 20.81
C ARG A 118 38.25 -0.34 20.83
N GLY A 119 37.74 -1.47 21.32
CA GLY A 119 36.31 -1.74 21.45
C GLY A 119 35.60 -0.69 22.29
N SER A 120 34.64 -0.01 21.65
CA SER A 120 33.55 0.69 22.33
C SER A 120 32.33 -0.23 22.25
N HIS A 121 31.69 -0.46 23.38
CA HIS A 121 30.45 -1.22 23.50
C HIS A 121 29.45 -0.75 22.44
N ARG A 122 29.25 -1.58 21.43
CA ARG A 122 28.25 -1.38 20.38
C ARG A 122 26.89 -1.60 21.05
N GLN A 123 26.31 -0.53 21.61
CA GLN A 123 24.87 -0.48 21.77
C GLN A 123 24.28 -0.84 20.41
N VAL A 124 23.56 -1.96 20.37
CA VAL A 124 22.80 -2.38 19.19
C VAL A 124 21.80 -1.26 18.94
N ARG A 125 22.13 -0.34 18.03
CA ARG A 125 21.17 0.63 17.50
C ARG A 125 20.03 -0.19 16.92
N ARG A 126 18.87 -0.14 17.60
CA ARG A 126 17.57 -0.57 17.09
C ARG A 126 17.47 -0.19 15.62
N ALA A 127 17.11 -1.14 14.75
CA ALA A 127 16.49 -0.75 13.50
C ALA A 127 15.20 -0.02 13.88
N GLN A 128 15.13 1.29 13.68
CA GLN A 128 13.85 2.00 13.78
C GLN A 128 12.96 1.42 12.69
N HIS A 129 11.86 0.79 13.09
CA HIS A 129 10.81 0.42 12.17
C HIS A 129 10.20 1.72 11.66
N THR A 130 10.30 1.92 10.35
CA THR A 130 9.72 3.07 9.65
C THR A 130 8.50 2.60 8.88
N VAL A 131 7.60 3.53 8.53
CA VAL A 131 6.45 3.28 7.64
C VAL A 131 6.85 2.49 6.39
N HIS A 132 8.09 2.59 5.90
CA HIS A 132 8.61 1.86 4.73
C HIS A 132 8.93 0.39 4.95
N SER A 133 9.25 0.02 6.19
CA SER A 133 9.69 -1.34 6.53
C SER A 133 8.53 -2.32 6.77
N GLU A 134 7.33 -1.79 6.99
CA GLU A 134 6.13 -2.57 7.21
C GLU A 134 5.53 -3.02 5.88
N THR A 135 4.90 -4.20 5.89
CA THR A 135 4.12 -4.70 4.75
C THR A 135 2.75 -4.04 4.77
N LYS A 136 2.33 -3.50 3.63
CA LYS A 136 1.05 -2.79 3.46
C LYS A 136 0.05 -3.74 2.80
N TYR A 137 -1.24 -3.53 3.05
CA TYR A 137 -2.34 -4.30 2.48
C TYR A 137 -3.33 -3.33 1.86
N ILE A 138 -3.63 -3.51 0.57
CA ILE A 138 -4.67 -2.77 -0.15
C ILE A 138 -5.89 -3.69 -0.23
N GLU A 139 -6.93 -3.38 0.53
CA GLU A 139 -8.24 -4.01 0.45
C GLU A 139 -8.99 -3.49 -0.78
N LEU A 140 -8.94 -4.24 -1.88
CA LEU A 140 -9.51 -3.88 -3.17
C LEU A 140 -10.89 -4.48 -3.35
N ALA A 141 -11.85 -3.68 -3.82
CA ALA A 141 -13.09 -4.17 -4.41
C ALA A 141 -13.09 -3.95 -5.94
N VAL A 142 -13.63 -4.91 -6.69
CA VAL A 142 -13.69 -4.83 -8.16
C VAL A 142 -15.14 -4.86 -8.63
N VAL A 143 -15.49 -3.97 -9.56
CA VAL A 143 -16.77 -3.97 -10.25
C VAL A 143 -16.55 -4.27 -11.73
N ASN A 144 -17.23 -5.27 -12.26
CA ASN A 144 -17.21 -5.63 -13.67
C ASN A 144 -18.45 -5.05 -14.35
N ASP A 145 -18.25 -4.21 -15.37
CA ASP A 145 -19.36 -3.59 -16.08
C ASP A 145 -20.13 -4.59 -16.97
N HIS A 146 -21.27 -4.13 -17.50
CA HIS A 146 -22.12 -4.99 -18.33
C HIS A 146 -21.42 -5.37 -19.63
N GLN A 147 -20.63 -4.46 -20.21
CA GLN A 147 -19.91 -4.73 -21.45
C GLN A 147 -18.87 -5.85 -21.28
N LEU A 148 -18.14 -5.87 -20.17
CA LEU A 148 -17.19 -6.92 -19.83
C LEU A 148 -17.92 -8.26 -19.65
N PHE A 149 -19.06 -8.25 -18.97
CA PHE A 149 -19.91 -9.43 -18.83
C PHE A 149 -20.37 -10.00 -20.18
N LEU A 150 -20.76 -9.14 -21.12
CA LEU A 150 -21.10 -9.55 -22.49
C LEU A 150 -19.90 -10.17 -23.22
N GLN A 151 -18.72 -9.57 -23.07
CA GLN A 151 -17.48 -10.05 -23.69
C GLN A 151 -17.08 -11.45 -23.21
N PHE A 152 -17.34 -11.75 -21.94
CA PHE A 152 -17.13 -13.07 -21.34
C PHE A 152 -18.36 -13.98 -21.46
N ARG A 153 -19.01 -13.97 -22.64
CA ARG A 153 -20.11 -14.88 -23.02
C ARG A 153 -21.28 -14.89 -22.04
N LYS A 154 -21.56 -13.76 -21.38
CA LYS A 154 -22.61 -13.63 -20.36
C LYS A 154 -22.45 -14.63 -19.21
N SER A 155 -21.20 -14.99 -18.91
CA SER A 155 -20.88 -15.92 -17.82
C SER A 155 -20.20 -15.16 -16.70
N VAL A 156 -20.92 -15.05 -15.59
CA VAL A 156 -20.43 -14.49 -14.34
C VAL A 156 -19.10 -15.14 -13.94
N VAL A 157 -19.03 -16.47 -14.02
CA VAL A 157 -17.84 -17.22 -13.60
C VAL A 157 -16.62 -16.87 -14.47
N LEU A 158 -16.80 -16.72 -15.79
CA LEU A 158 -15.72 -16.32 -16.69
C LEU A 158 -15.25 -14.90 -16.41
N THR A 159 -16.19 -13.95 -16.24
CA THR A 159 -15.88 -12.56 -15.92
C THR A 159 -15.12 -12.43 -14.60
N SER A 160 -15.62 -13.08 -13.55
CA SER A 160 -15.01 -13.03 -12.22
C SER A 160 -13.63 -13.70 -12.19
N ASN A 161 -13.46 -14.82 -12.90
CA ASN A 161 -12.15 -15.49 -12.97
C ASN A 161 -11.11 -14.67 -13.73
N PHE A 162 -11.53 -14.01 -14.82
CA PHE A 162 -10.69 -13.08 -15.54
C PHE A 162 -10.22 -11.93 -14.62
N ALA A 163 -11.16 -11.30 -13.91
CA ALA A 163 -10.84 -10.20 -13.00
C ALA A 163 -9.89 -10.64 -11.87
N LYS A 164 -10.12 -11.80 -11.25
CA LYS A 164 -9.23 -12.37 -10.22
C LYS A 164 -7.82 -12.65 -10.78
N SER A 165 -7.70 -13.15 -12.00
CA SER A 165 -6.39 -13.36 -12.65
C SER A 165 -5.64 -12.04 -12.89
N VAL A 166 -6.34 -10.97 -13.23
CA VAL A 166 -5.77 -9.61 -13.35
C VAL A 166 -5.24 -9.13 -11.98
N VAL A 167 -6.04 -9.23 -10.93
CA VAL A 167 -5.62 -8.81 -9.57
C VAL A 167 -4.46 -9.68 -9.06
N ASN A 168 -4.44 -10.99 -9.35
CA ASN A 168 -3.35 -11.89 -8.94
C ASN A 168 -2.00 -11.45 -9.50
N LEU A 169 -1.98 -11.02 -10.77
CA LEU A 169 -0.78 -10.54 -11.42
C LEU A 169 -0.35 -9.16 -10.91
N ALA A 170 -1.31 -8.26 -10.66
CA ALA A 170 -1.03 -6.96 -10.04
C ALA A 170 -0.47 -7.09 -8.62
N ASP A 171 -1.02 -7.98 -7.78
CA ASP A 171 -0.52 -8.27 -6.42
C ASP A 171 0.94 -8.73 -6.48
N MET A 172 1.32 -9.57 -7.45
CA MET A 172 2.70 -10.00 -7.62
C MET A 172 3.65 -8.82 -7.91
N ILE A 173 3.21 -7.85 -8.72
CA ILE A 173 3.99 -6.64 -9.02
C ILE A 173 4.21 -5.82 -7.74
N TYR A 174 3.14 -5.58 -6.97
CA TYR A 174 3.18 -4.79 -5.73
C TYR A 174 4.00 -5.48 -4.63
N LYS A 175 3.84 -6.79 -4.49
CA LYS A 175 4.57 -7.62 -3.52
C LYS A 175 6.08 -7.52 -3.74
N GLU A 176 6.53 -7.69 -4.97
CA GLU A 176 7.97 -7.74 -5.28
C GLU A 176 8.64 -6.34 -5.27
N GLN A 177 7.88 -5.25 -5.44
CA GLN A 177 8.49 -3.92 -5.64
C GLN A 177 8.20 -2.90 -4.55
N LEU A 178 7.07 -3.02 -3.84
CA LEU A 178 6.61 -2.01 -2.88
C LEU A 178 6.45 -2.56 -1.46
N ASN A 179 6.67 -3.86 -1.24
CA ASN A 179 6.31 -4.56 0.00
C ASN A 179 4.83 -4.34 0.36
N THR A 180 3.97 -4.39 -0.65
CA THR A 180 2.53 -4.14 -0.54
C THR A 180 1.77 -5.32 -1.13
N ARG A 181 0.71 -5.77 -0.47
CA ARG A 181 -0.17 -6.83 -0.94
C ARG A 181 -1.48 -6.24 -1.41
N ILE A 182 -2.02 -6.73 -2.52
CA ILE A 182 -3.38 -6.42 -2.96
C ILE A 182 -4.27 -7.60 -2.55
N VAL A 183 -5.29 -7.32 -1.75
CA VAL A 183 -6.21 -8.32 -1.22
C VAL A 183 -7.61 -7.98 -1.72
N LEU A 184 -8.20 -8.88 -2.50
CA LEU A 184 -9.55 -8.70 -3.05
C LEU A 184 -10.58 -9.03 -1.97
N VAL A 185 -11.32 -8.02 -1.52
CA VAL A 185 -12.32 -8.12 -0.44
C VAL A 185 -13.75 -8.22 -0.96
N ALA A 186 -14.04 -7.70 -2.16
CA ALA A 186 -15.35 -7.80 -2.77
C ALA A 186 -15.27 -7.79 -4.29
N MET A 187 -16.25 -8.41 -4.94
CA MET A 187 -16.43 -8.34 -6.38
C MET A 187 -17.90 -8.22 -6.75
N GLU A 188 -18.22 -7.35 -7.69
CA GLU A 188 -19.56 -7.20 -8.24
C GLU A 188 -19.55 -7.28 -9.75
N THR A 189 -20.55 -7.93 -10.35
CA THR A 189 -20.73 -8.00 -11.80
C THR A 189 -22.12 -7.49 -12.20
N TRP A 190 -22.16 -6.49 -13.08
CA TRP A 190 -23.37 -5.89 -13.64
C TRP A 190 -23.94 -6.75 -14.78
N ALA A 191 -24.56 -7.88 -14.41
CA ALA A 191 -25.04 -8.87 -15.38
C ALA A 191 -26.24 -8.40 -16.23
N SER A 192 -27.02 -7.43 -15.74
CA SER A 192 -28.20 -6.91 -16.46
C SER A 192 -27.95 -5.63 -17.24
N GLU A 193 -27.42 -4.60 -16.59
CA GLU A 193 -27.17 -3.29 -17.17
C GLU A 193 -26.15 -2.53 -16.32
N ASP A 194 -25.50 -1.54 -16.91
CA ASP A 194 -24.58 -0.66 -16.19
C ASP A 194 -25.34 0.16 -15.13
N ARG A 195 -24.81 0.25 -13.90
CA ARG A 195 -25.43 1.00 -12.80
C ARG A 195 -25.04 2.48 -12.78
N ILE A 196 -24.13 2.87 -13.66
CA ILE A 196 -23.69 4.24 -13.85
C ILE A 196 -23.85 4.65 -15.30
N ARG A 197 -23.89 5.95 -15.54
CA ARG A 197 -23.81 6.48 -16.89
C ARG A 197 -22.36 6.38 -17.37
N MET A 198 -22.13 5.49 -18.33
CA MET A 198 -20.81 5.31 -18.96
C MET A 198 -20.58 6.40 -20.01
N GLY A 199 -19.49 7.17 -19.89
CA GLY A 199 -19.06 8.18 -20.86
C GLY A 199 -18.07 7.65 -21.89
N GLU A 200 -17.74 8.45 -22.91
CA GLU A 200 -16.62 8.16 -23.83
C GLU A 200 -15.26 8.49 -23.19
N ASP A 201 -15.26 9.43 -22.25
CA ASP A 201 -14.11 9.79 -21.42
C ASP A 201 -14.07 8.91 -20.15
N SER A 202 -12.88 8.37 -19.87
CA SER A 202 -12.62 7.57 -18.67
C SER A 202 -12.73 8.39 -17.38
N LEU A 203 -12.46 9.70 -17.44
CA LEU A 203 -12.59 10.60 -16.30
C LEU A 203 -14.05 10.88 -15.94
N GLU A 204 -14.92 11.12 -16.93
CA GLU A 204 -16.37 11.26 -16.69
C GLU A 204 -16.93 10.00 -16.03
N THR A 205 -16.52 8.83 -16.54
CA THR A 205 -16.90 7.53 -15.99
C THR A 205 -16.39 7.33 -14.55
N LEU A 206 -15.16 7.75 -14.24
CA LEU A 206 -14.60 7.69 -12.88
C LEU A 206 -15.42 8.53 -11.90
N ASN A 207 -15.80 9.75 -12.29
CA ASN A 207 -16.60 10.64 -11.45
C ASN A 207 -17.97 10.04 -11.10
N GLU A 208 -18.65 9.42 -12.07
CA GLU A 208 -19.92 8.72 -11.82
C GLU A 208 -19.73 7.44 -11.00
N PHE A 209 -18.63 6.71 -11.23
CA PHE A 209 -18.33 5.48 -10.52
C PHE A 209 -18.08 5.69 -9.02
N VAL A 210 -17.36 6.74 -8.64
CA VAL A 210 -17.11 7.03 -7.23
C VAL A 210 -18.36 7.56 -6.52
N LYS A 211 -19.29 8.23 -7.23
CA LYS A 211 -20.62 8.54 -6.70
C LYS A 211 -21.41 7.26 -6.41
N TYR A 212 -21.39 6.31 -7.35
CA TYR A 212 -22.01 5.00 -7.16
C TYR A 212 -21.44 4.25 -5.94
N ARG A 213 -20.11 4.26 -5.75
CA ARG A 213 -19.47 3.69 -4.54
C ARG A 213 -20.03 4.33 -3.26
N ARG A 214 -20.13 5.66 -3.21
CA ARG A 214 -20.59 6.40 -2.04
C ARG A 214 -22.03 6.04 -1.64
N GLU A 215 -22.87 5.77 -2.63
CA GLU A 215 -24.30 5.48 -2.46
C GLU A 215 -24.61 3.97 -2.44
N GLY A 216 -23.63 3.15 -2.81
CA GLY A 216 -23.70 1.71 -2.92
C GLY A 216 -23.49 0.96 -1.60
N PRO A 217 -23.51 -0.37 -1.65
CA PRO A 217 -23.43 -1.22 -0.47
C PRO A 217 -22.09 -1.08 0.30
N ALA A 218 -22.18 -1.21 1.62
CA ALA A 218 -21.19 -0.78 2.61
C ALA A 218 -19.98 -1.70 2.81
N GLU A 219 -19.52 -2.42 1.78
CA GLU A 219 -18.28 -3.20 1.85
C GLU A 219 -17.10 -2.26 2.08
N GLN A 220 -16.54 -2.32 3.29
CA GLN A 220 -15.32 -1.59 3.63
C GLN A 220 -14.19 -2.12 2.74
N SER A 221 -13.65 -1.22 1.92
CA SER A 221 -12.51 -1.44 1.05
C SER A 221 -11.71 -0.15 0.99
N ASP A 222 -10.40 -0.28 0.85
CA ASP A 222 -9.49 0.86 0.75
C ASP A 222 -9.69 1.59 -0.59
N THR A 223 -9.98 0.83 -1.66
CA THR A 223 -10.28 1.35 -3.00
C THR A 223 -11.18 0.43 -3.81
N VAL A 224 -11.89 1.00 -4.78
CA VAL A 224 -12.79 0.27 -5.70
C VAL A 224 -12.39 0.55 -7.14
N HIS A 225 -12.22 -0.51 -7.94
CA HIS A 225 -11.84 -0.36 -9.36
C HIS A 225 -12.92 -0.94 -10.28
N LEU A 226 -13.29 -0.16 -11.30
CA LEU A 226 -14.16 -0.59 -12.38
C LEU A 226 -13.31 -1.24 -13.48
N PHE A 227 -13.68 -2.46 -13.87
CA PHE A 227 -13.19 -3.12 -15.08
C PHE A 227 -14.26 -3.01 -16.15
N SER A 228 -13.94 -2.28 -17.21
CA SER A 228 -14.87 -2.01 -18.30
C SER A 228 -14.51 -2.79 -19.54
N GLY A 229 -15.51 -3.41 -20.17
CA GLY A 229 -15.38 -4.00 -21.51
C GLY A 229 -15.31 -2.97 -22.64
N ARG A 230 -15.42 -1.68 -22.32
CA ARG A 230 -15.41 -0.58 -23.29
C ARG A 230 -13.99 -0.06 -23.50
N THR A 231 -13.79 0.56 -24.66
CA THR A 231 -12.58 1.31 -24.99
C THR A 231 -12.86 2.81 -24.86
N PHE A 232 -12.06 3.54 -24.08
CA PHE A 232 -12.28 4.98 -23.84
C PHE A 232 -11.52 5.82 -24.88
N GLN A 233 -12.03 7.02 -25.17
CA GLN A 233 -11.33 8.00 -26.02
C GLN A 233 -10.28 8.79 -25.23
N SER A 234 -9.49 8.09 -24.40
CA SER A 234 -8.37 8.67 -23.66
C SER A 234 -7.05 8.18 -24.22
N SER A 235 -5.98 8.96 -24.04
CA SER A 235 -4.61 8.53 -24.38
C SER A 235 -4.10 7.37 -23.51
N ARG A 236 -4.91 6.91 -22.54
CA ARG A 236 -4.57 5.95 -21.50
C ARG A 236 -5.69 4.94 -21.31
N SER A 237 -5.32 3.71 -20.98
CA SER A 237 -6.26 2.62 -20.71
C SER A 237 -6.83 2.61 -19.29
N GLY A 238 -6.49 3.58 -18.44
CA GLY A 238 -7.08 3.68 -17.13
C GLY A 238 -6.86 5.05 -16.48
N THR A 239 -7.77 5.40 -15.57
CA THR A 239 -7.82 6.69 -14.90
C THR A 239 -8.22 6.49 -13.44
N ALA A 240 -7.49 7.10 -12.51
CA ALA A 240 -7.77 7.06 -11.07
C ALA A 240 -7.34 8.37 -10.41
N PHE A 241 -7.97 8.70 -9.28
CA PHE A 241 -7.59 9.90 -8.52
C PHE A 241 -6.24 9.71 -7.84
N VAL A 242 -5.38 10.71 -7.97
CA VAL A 242 -4.04 10.67 -7.36
C VAL A 242 -4.16 10.86 -5.85
N GLY A 243 -3.51 10.01 -5.06
CA GLY A 243 -3.57 10.03 -3.59
C GLY A 243 -4.97 9.72 -3.04
N GLY A 244 -5.86 9.13 -3.85
CA GLY A 244 -7.25 8.89 -3.48
C GLY A 244 -7.47 7.76 -2.48
N ILE A 245 -6.51 6.88 -2.23
CA ILE A 245 -6.65 5.70 -1.35
C ILE A 245 -7.19 6.09 0.04
N CYS A 246 -8.00 5.23 0.65
CA CYS A 246 -8.68 5.46 1.94
C CYS A 246 -9.80 6.53 1.92
N SER A 247 -9.97 7.29 0.83
CA SER A 247 -11.03 8.30 0.72
C SER A 247 -12.32 7.73 0.14
N PRO A 248 -13.48 7.89 0.78
CA PRO A 248 -14.76 7.42 0.23
C PRO A 248 -15.16 8.13 -1.07
N THR A 249 -14.64 9.35 -1.31
CA THR A 249 -14.99 10.19 -2.48
C THR A 249 -13.90 10.24 -3.54
N ARG A 250 -12.73 9.63 -3.30
CA ARG A 250 -11.61 9.61 -4.28
C ARG A 250 -10.95 8.25 -4.45
N ALA A 251 -11.16 7.28 -3.56
CA ALA A 251 -10.54 5.97 -3.70
C ALA A 251 -11.26 5.16 -4.79
N GLY A 252 -10.80 5.32 -6.02
CA GLY A 252 -11.19 4.44 -7.09
C GLY A 252 -10.46 4.69 -8.39
N GLY A 253 -10.71 3.79 -9.35
CA GLY A 253 -10.13 3.83 -10.68
C GLY A 253 -11.02 3.12 -11.71
N VAL A 254 -10.88 3.52 -12.97
CA VAL A 254 -11.53 2.90 -14.13
C VAL A 254 -10.45 2.30 -15.03
N ASN A 255 -10.66 1.07 -15.49
CA ASN A 255 -9.70 0.32 -16.30
C ASN A 255 -10.41 -0.24 -17.54
N GLU A 256 -9.89 0.08 -18.71
CA GLU A 256 -10.30 -0.44 -20.02
C GLU A 256 -9.93 -1.92 -20.19
N TYR A 257 -10.68 -2.60 -21.05
CA TYR A 257 -10.41 -3.98 -21.42
C TYR A 257 -9.05 -4.19 -22.08
N GLY A 258 -8.32 -5.21 -21.60
CA GLY A 258 -7.13 -5.76 -22.24
C GLY A 258 -7.01 -7.24 -21.89
N ASN A 259 -5.98 -7.91 -22.43
CA ASN A 259 -5.64 -9.25 -21.93
C ASN A 259 -5.19 -9.18 -20.45
N VAL A 260 -5.09 -10.33 -19.78
CA VAL A 260 -4.78 -10.40 -18.34
C VAL A 260 -3.50 -9.62 -17.98
N ALA A 261 -2.48 -9.70 -18.82
CA ALA A 261 -1.21 -9.00 -18.58
C ALA A 261 -1.33 -7.49 -18.75
N ALA A 262 -2.01 -7.03 -19.81
CA ALA A 262 -2.21 -5.62 -20.08
C ALA A 262 -3.08 -4.96 -19.01
N MET A 263 -4.22 -5.58 -18.69
CA MET A 263 -5.12 -5.04 -17.67
C MET A 263 -4.48 -5.08 -16.26
N ALA A 264 -3.60 -6.03 -15.96
CA ALA A 264 -2.85 -6.03 -14.70
C ALA A 264 -1.86 -4.87 -14.59
N VAL A 265 -1.24 -4.46 -15.71
CA VAL A 265 -0.41 -3.24 -15.76
C VAL A 265 -1.29 -2.00 -15.57
N THR A 266 -2.43 -1.93 -16.25
CA THR A 266 -3.40 -0.82 -16.09
C THR A 266 -3.89 -0.71 -14.65
N LEU A 267 -4.24 -1.84 -14.01
CA LEU A 267 -4.62 -1.86 -12.60
C LEU A 267 -3.45 -1.41 -11.71
N ALA A 268 -2.23 -1.86 -12.00
CA ALA A 268 -1.06 -1.45 -11.24
C ALA A 268 -0.78 0.06 -11.36
N GLN A 269 -1.04 0.65 -12.54
CA GLN A 269 -0.98 2.09 -12.80
C GLN A 269 -2.04 2.87 -12.02
N THR A 270 -3.30 2.46 -12.10
CA THR A 270 -4.41 3.16 -11.44
C THR A 270 -4.33 3.05 -9.91
N LEU A 271 -3.94 1.89 -9.38
CA LEU A 271 -3.61 1.75 -7.96
C LEU A 271 -2.40 2.60 -7.58
N GLY A 272 -1.41 2.70 -8.48
CA GLY A 272 -0.22 3.52 -8.30
C GLY A 272 -0.59 4.98 -8.08
N GLN A 273 -1.50 5.49 -8.90
CA GLN A 273 -2.09 6.82 -8.74
C GLN A 273 -2.80 6.96 -7.39
N ASN A 274 -3.66 6.02 -7.00
CA ASN A 274 -4.34 6.08 -5.71
C ASN A 274 -3.37 6.14 -4.52
N VAL A 275 -2.19 5.50 -4.61
CA VAL A 275 -1.14 5.55 -3.58
C VAL A 275 -0.08 6.64 -3.81
N GLY A 276 -0.41 7.65 -4.63
CA GLY A 276 0.37 8.88 -4.77
C GLY A 276 1.47 8.86 -5.85
N MET A 277 1.60 7.79 -6.62
CA MET A 277 2.54 7.75 -7.74
C MET A 277 2.04 8.56 -8.93
N MET A 278 2.97 9.18 -9.64
CA MET A 278 2.66 10.08 -10.74
C MET A 278 3.06 9.52 -12.11
N TRP A 279 2.39 10.00 -13.16
CA TRP A 279 2.75 9.69 -14.55
C TRP A 279 4.00 10.46 -14.99
N ASN A 280 4.82 9.82 -15.83
CA ASN A 280 5.87 10.42 -16.67
C ASN A 280 6.10 11.92 -16.45
N LYS A 281 7.07 12.28 -15.59
CA LYS A 281 7.59 13.65 -15.59
C LYS A 281 9.05 13.70 -16.01
N HIS A 282 9.33 14.54 -17.02
CA HIS A 282 10.65 15.13 -17.20
C HIS A 282 11.03 15.90 -15.93
N ARG A 283 11.85 15.30 -15.05
CA ARG A 283 12.69 16.10 -14.16
C ARG A 283 13.74 16.78 -15.05
N ALA A 284 13.45 18.02 -15.47
CA ALA A 284 14.39 18.85 -16.22
C ALA A 284 15.66 19.20 -15.42
N ALA A 285 15.64 18.97 -14.09
CA ALA A 285 16.82 19.06 -13.22
C ALA A 285 17.23 17.66 -12.74
N ALA A 286 18.45 17.27 -13.13
CA ALA A 286 19.25 16.12 -12.70
C ALA A 286 18.85 14.73 -13.25
N GLY A 287 19.81 14.07 -13.90
CA GLY A 287 19.66 12.76 -14.56
C GLY A 287 19.51 11.54 -13.64
N ASP A 288 18.64 11.59 -12.62
CA ASP A 288 18.48 10.55 -11.58
C ASP A 288 17.18 9.73 -11.63
N CYS A 289 16.12 10.17 -12.33
CA CYS A 289 14.95 9.32 -12.60
C CYS A 289 15.20 8.44 -13.82
N ARG A 290 15.78 7.25 -13.62
CA ARG A 290 15.92 6.25 -14.68
C ARG A 290 14.98 5.08 -14.44
N CYS A 291 14.16 4.77 -15.45
CA CYS A 291 13.51 3.48 -15.50
C CYS A 291 14.61 2.40 -15.56
N PRO A 292 14.61 1.41 -14.64
CA PRO A 292 15.59 0.33 -14.67
C PRO A 292 15.56 -0.48 -15.98
N ASP A 293 14.44 -0.45 -16.70
CA ASP A 293 14.28 -1.09 -18.01
C ASP A 293 13.93 -0.06 -19.08
N SER A 294 14.96 0.52 -19.70
CA SER A 294 14.77 1.57 -20.71
C SER A 294 14.11 1.08 -22.00
N TRP A 295 13.92 -0.24 -22.19
CA TRP A 295 13.34 -0.82 -23.40
C TRP A 295 11.91 -1.30 -23.21
N LEU A 296 11.59 -1.89 -22.04
CA LEU A 296 10.21 -2.25 -21.69
C LEU A 296 9.41 -1.06 -21.12
N GLY A 297 10.10 0.00 -20.71
CA GLY A 297 9.50 1.11 -19.98
C GLY A 297 9.14 0.73 -18.54
N CYS A 298 8.62 1.71 -17.82
CA CYS A 298 8.17 1.56 -16.45
C CYS A 298 6.64 1.64 -16.34
N ILE A 299 6.09 1.08 -15.26
CA ILE A 299 4.64 0.96 -15.07
C ILE A 299 3.97 2.34 -15.13
N MET A 300 4.53 3.37 -14.50
CA MET A 300 3.95 4.73 -14.51
C MET A 300 4.31 5.56 -15.75
N GLU A 301 4.67 4.90 -16.84
CA GLU A 301 4.97 5.51 -18.14
C GLU A 301 3.94 5.06 -19.19
N ASP A 302 3.88 5.74 -20.34
CA ASP A 302 2.99 5.37 -21.44
C ASP A 302 3.21 3.92 -21.88
N THR A 303 2.16 3.11 -21.73
CA THR A 303 2.17 1.68 -22.06
C THR A 303 2.35 1.52 -23.57
N GLY A 304 3.56 1.16 -23.99
CA GLY A 304 3.86 0.86 -25.40
C GLY A 304 3.40 -0.54 -25.82
N TYR A 305 3.91 -1.01 -26.96
CA TYR A 305 3.68 -2.38 -27.45
C TYR A 305 4.16 -3.46 -26.46
N TYR A 306 5.17 -3.14 -25.65
CA TYR A 306 5.73 -4.01 -24.64
C TYR A 306 5.20 -3.66 -23.25
N LEU A 307 4.78 -4.67 -22.49
CA LEU A 307 4.23 -4.45 -21.16
C LEU A 307 5.35 -4.22 -20.12
N PRO A 308 5.34 -3.05 -19.42
CA PRO A 308 6.30 -2.76 -18.38
C PRO A 308 6.05 -3.67 -17.17
N ARG A 309 7.12 -3.97 -16.44
CA ARG A 309 7.07 -4.87 -15.28
C ARG A 309 7.52 -4.21 -13.99
N LYS A 310 8.14 -3.04 -14.08
CA LYS A 310 8.78 -2.39 -12.94
C LYS A 310 8.33 -0.95 -12.77
N PHE A 311 8.20 -0.55 -11.51
CA PHE A 311 8.11 0.85 -11.16
C PHE A 311 9.47 1.51 -11.36
N SER A 312 9.44 2.78 -11.76
CA SER A 312 10.65 3.60 -11.77
C SER A 312 11.08 3.86 -10.33
N ARG A 313 12.36 4.23 -10.12
CA ARG A 313 12.81 4.68 -8.79
C ARG A 313 11.99 5.86 -8.28
N CYS A 314 11.57 6.76 -9.18
CA CYS A 314 10.83 7.95 -8.81
C CYS A 314 9.40 7.65 -8.39
N SER A 315 8.75 6.67 -9.01
CA SER A 315 7.44 6.17 -8.57
C SER A 315 7.52 5.57 -7.16
N ILE A 316 8.60 4.83 -6.87
CA ILE A 316 8.84 4.27 -5.53
C ILE A 316 9.10 5.39 -4.51
N ASP A 317 9.91 6.40 -4.87
CA ASP A 317 10.17 7.55 -4.00
C ASP A 317 8.89 8.36 -3.72
N GLU A 318 8.03 8.54 -4.72
CA GLU A 318 6.73 9.21 -4.59
C GLU A 318 5.79 8.45 -3.65
N TYR A 319 5.71 7.12 -3.81
CA TYR A 319 4.95 6.27 -2.89
C TYR A 319 5.48 6.35 -1.45
N ASN A 320 6.80 6.31 -1.27
CA ASN A 320 7.42 6.45 0.05
C ASN A 320 7.19 7.85 0.64
N GLN A 321 7.17 8.90 -0.18
CA GLN A 321 6.86 10.25 0.29
C GLN A 321 5.39 10.34 0.70
N PHE A 322 4.47 9.82 -0.12
CA PHE A 322 3.04 9.78 0.19
C PHE A 322 2.74 9.13 1.54
N LEU A 323 3.39 8.00 1.84
CA LEU A 323 3.28 7.34 3.15
C LEU A 323 3.90 8.15 4.30
N GLN A 324 5.01 8.87 4.06
CA GLN A 324 5.63 9.73 5.08
C GLN A 324 4.77 10.94 5.42
N ASP A 325 4.05 11.48 4.43
CA ASP A 325 3.16 12.62 4.57
C ASP A 325 1.83 12.24 5.27
N GLY A 326 1.67 10.97 5.67
CA GLY A 326 0.49 10.45 6.38
C GLY A 326 -0.59 9.86 5.47
N GLY A 327 -0.33 9.76 4.17
CA GLY A 327 -1.21 9.08 3.22
C GLY A 327 -1.27 7.57 3.43
N GLY A 328 -2.39 6.93 3.05
CA GLY A 328 -2.52 5.47 3.08
C GLY A 328 -2.66 4.87 4.48
N SER A 329 -3.24 5.60 5.43
CA SER A 329 -3.42 5.14 6.83
C SER A 329 -4.23 3.84 6.95
N CYS A 330 -5.17 3.59 6.02
CA CYS A 330 -5.95 2.34 5.93
C CYS A 330 -5.14 1.13 5.40
N LEU A 331 -3.87 1.28 5.03
CA LEU A 331 -3.10 0.19 4.41
C LEU A 331 -2.35 -0.69 5.43
N PHE A 332 -2.48 -0.40 6.73
CA PHE A 332 -1.70 -1.04 7.79
C PHE A 332 -2.51 -2.09 8.57
N ASN A 333 -3.83 -2.21 8.34
CA ASN A 333 -4.61 -3.36 8.82
C ASN A 333 -4.33 -4.59 7.95
N LYS A 334 -3.66 -5.58 8.55
CA LYS A 334 -3.51 -6.90 7.94
C LYS A 334 -4.87 -7.62 7.93
N PRO A 335 -5.38 -8.05 6.75
CA PRO A 335 -6.62 -8.79 6.67
C PRO A 335 -6.53 -10.10 7.44
N LEU A 336 -7.55 -10.41 8.24
CA LEU A 336 -7.42 -11.40 9.31
C LEU A 336 -7.42 -12.87 8.83
N LYS A 337 -7.79 -13.20 7.59
CA LYS A 337 -7.84 -14.60 7.09
C LYS A 337 -7.89 -14.66 5.55
N LEU A 338 -7.29 -15.69 4.95
CA LEU A 338 -7.38 -16.07 3.53
C LEU A 338 -8.20 -17.37 3.40
N LEU A 339 -8.61 -17.78 2.19
CA LEU A 339 -9.69 -18.77 1.97
C LEU A 339 -9.28 -20.24 1.90
N ASP A 340 -8.08 -20.58 2.35
CA ASP A 340 -7.61 -21.96 2.37
C ASP A 340 -7.91 -22.65 3.71
N PRO A 341 -7.88 -24.00 3.77
CA PRO A 341 -7.57 -24.70 5.00
C PRO A 341 -6.27 -24.09 5.57
N PRO A 342 -6.17 -23.87 6.89
CA PRO A 342 -5.01 -23.22 7.51
C PRO A 342 -3.68 -23.78 6.99
N GLU A 343 -2.89 -22.96 6.31
CA GLU A 343 -1.59 -23.35 5.74
C GLU A 343 -0.45 -22.67 6.49
N CYS A 344 0.13 -23.45 7.39
CA CYS A 344 1.24 -22.99 8.21
C CYS A 344 2.47 -22.57 7.38
N GLY A 345 2.80 -21.28 7.45
CA GLY A 345 3.99 -20.68 6.82
C GLY A 345 3.66 -19.72 5.66
N ASN A 346 2.39 -19.35 5.48
CA ASN A 346 1.95 -18.36 4.51
C ASN A 346 1.99 -16.92 5.07
N GLY A 347 2.25 -16.79 6.37
CA GLY A 347 2.39 -15.53 7.09
C GLY A 347 1.06 -14.94 7.53
N PHE A 348 -0.03 -15.70 7.61
CA PHE A 348 -1.33 -15.27 8.11
C PHE A 348 -1.79 -16.23 9.20
N VAL A 349 -2.26 -15.71 10.34
CA VAL A 349 -2.73 -16.56 11.43
C VAL A 349 -4.15 -17.03 11.11
N GLU A 350 -4.28 -18.30 10.75
CA GLU A 350 -5.55 -18.89 10.31
C GLU A 350 -6.23 -19.71 11.41
N ALA A 351 -7.43 -20.23 11.14
CA ALA A 351 -8.25 -20.90 12.17
C ALA A 351 -7.63 -22.23 12.60
N GLY A 352 -7.07 -22.29 13.81
CA GLY A 352 -6.36 -23.48 14.33
C GLY A 352 -4.85 -23.28 14.45
N GLU A 353 -4.35 -22.12 14.01
CA GLU A 353 -2.99 -21.66 14.22
C GLU A 353 -2.95 -20.60 15.32
N GLU A 354 -1.90 -20.59 16.12
CA GLU A 354 -1.66 -19.55 17.14
C GLU A 354 -0.69 -18.47 16.65
N CYS A 355 0.07 -18.78 15.60
CA CYS A 355 1.07 -17.91 15.00
C CYS A 355 1.42 -18.37 13.58
N ASP A 356 1.83 -17.44 12.72
CA ASP A 356 2.45 -17.74 11.43
C ASP A 356 3.44 -16.63 11.07
N CYS A 357 4.74 -16.95 11.17
CA CYS A 357 5.85 -16.04 10.87
C CYS A 357 6.29 -16.05 9.39
N GLY A 358 5.52 -16.69 8.52
CA GLY A 358 5.78 -16.82 7.09
C GLY A 358 6.64 -18.04 6.75
N SER A 359 7.33 -17.96 5.61
CA SER A 359 8.19 -19.05 5.14
C SER A 359 9.32 -19.34 6.13
N LEU A 360 9.92 -20.53 6.06
CA LEU A 360 11.10 -20.91 6.87
C LEU A 360 12.21 -19.84 6.86
N ALA A 361 12.39 -19.14 5.74
CA ALA A 361 13.38 -18.07 5.61
C ALA A 361 12.96 -16.75 6.27
N GLU A 362 11.66 -16.46 6.34
CA GLU A 362 11.09 -15.28 7.00
C GLU A 362 11.02 -15.49 8.52
N CYS A 363 10.55 -16.65 8.97
CA CYS A 363 10.58 -17.07 10.37
C CYS A 363 12.01 -17.04 10.95
N ALA A 364 13.02 -17.41 10.16
CA ALA A 364 14.42 -17.32 10.59
C ALA A 364 14.89 -15.88 10.87
N LYS A 365 14.26 -14.87 10.26
CA LYS A 365 14.56 -13.46 10.49
C LYS A 365 13.77 -12.90 11.68
N SER A 366 12.51 -13.28 11.83
CA SER A 366 11.61 -12.81 12.88
C SER A 366 10.56 -13.87 13.19
N GLY A 367 10.35 -14.18 14.48
CA GLY A 367 9.28 -15.06 14.97
C GLY A 367 9.59 -16.56 15.06
N GLY A 368 10.64 -17.07 14.43
CA GLY A 368 10.95 -18.50 14.42
C GLY A 368 11.38 -19.10 15.77
N ASN A 369 11.75 -18.28 16.75
CA ASN A 369 11.99 -18.72 18.14
C ASN A 369 10.70 -18.78 18.98
N CYS A 370 9.65 -18.09 18.54
CA CYS A 370 8.39 -17.93 19.23
C CYS A 370 7.27 -18.78 18.62
N CYS A 371 7.40 -19.13 17.33
CA CYS A 371 6.44 -19.91 16.58
C CYS A 371 7.09 -21.18 16.02
N LYS A 372 6.49 -22.34 16.31
CA LYS A 372 6.97 -23.64 15.81
C LYS A 372 5.78 -24.47 15.35
N LYS A 373 5.77 -24.82 14.05
CA LYS A 373 4.65 -25.53 13.40
C LYS A 373 3.30 -24.79 13.61
N CYS A 374 3.33 -23.46 13.51
CA CYS A 374 2.19 -22.57 13.69
C CYS A 374 1.48 -22.67 15.05
N THR A 375 2.25 -23.10 16.05
CA THR A 375 1.88 -23.10 17.47
C THR A 375 2.91 -22.27 18.21
N LEU A 376 2.48 -21.50 19.20
CA LEU A 376 3.40 -20.71 20.01
C LEU A 376 4.26 -21.64 20.87
N THR A 377 5.52 -21.26 21.08
CA THR A 377 6.40 -21.99 21.99
C THR A 377 6.02 -21.73 23.45
N HIS A 378 6.48 -22.57 24.37
CA HIS A 378 6.22 -22.40 25.80
C HIS A 378 6.64 -20.99 26.28
N ASP A 379 5.76 -20.31 27.01
CA ASP A 379 5.90 -18.91 27.47
C ASP A 379 5.85 -17.81 26.38
N ALA A 380 5.56 -18.15 25.12
CA ALA A 380 5.35 -17.19 24.05
C ALA A 380 3.89 -16.69 24.03
N MET A 381 3.71 -15.37 23.97
CA MET A 381 2.41 -14.69 23.84
C MET A 381 2.21 -14.09 22.45
N CYS A 382 3.29 -14.01 21.66
CA CYS A 382 3.30 -13.50 20.31
C CYS A 382 4.46 -14.15 19.54
N SER A 383 4.38 -14.16 18.21
CA SER A 383 5.42 -14.70 17.34
C SER A 383 6.30 -13.60 16.76
N ASP A 384 5.70 -12.77 15.92
CA ASP A 384 6.33 -11.74 15.11
C ASP A 384 5.46 -10.47 15.11
N GLY A 385 5.97 -9.38 14.53
CA GLY A 385 5.31 -8.07 14.52
C GLY A 385 5.93 -7.06 15.49
N LEU A 386 5.61 -5.77 15.28
CA LEU A 386 6.23 -4.64 15.99
C LEU A 386 5.96 -4.64 17.49
N CYS A 387 4.79 -5.16 17.88
CA CYS A 387 4.37 -5.29 19.26
C CYS A 387 4.83 -6.60 19.90
N CYS A 388 5.72 -7.37 19.25
CA CYS A 388 6.26 -8.60 19.79
C CYS A 388 7.76 -8.47 20.07
N LYS A 389 8.16 -8.62 21.34
CA LYS A 389 9.57 -8.55 21.74
C LYS A 389 9.94 -9.76 22.59
N GLY A 390 10.84 -10.60 22.07
CA GLY A 390 11.29 -11.79 22.78
C GLY A 390 10.13 -12.75 23.10
N CYS A 391 9.23 -12.93 22.14
CA CYS A 391 8.02 -13.74 22.27
C CYS A 391 6.99 -13.23 23.30
N LYS A 392 7.15 -12.01 23.82
CA LYS A 392 6.20 -11.39 24.75
C LYS A 392 5.67 -10.09 24.18
N VAL A 393 4.41 -9.82 24.49
CA VAL A 393 3.82 -8.50 24.27
C VAL A 393 4.37 -7.59 25.38
N PRO A 394 5.06 -6.48 25.06
CA PRO A 394 5.44 -5.52 26.08
C PRO A 394 4.19 -4.98 26.79
N GLY A 395 4.29 -4.67 28.09
CA GLY A 395 3.15 -4.16 28.86
C GLY A 395 2.50 -2.95 28.17
N ALA A 396 1.16 -2.85 28.28
CA ALA A 396 0.38 -1.73 27.75
C ALA A 396 0.99 -0.42 28.29
N GLY A 397 1.63 0.36 27.41
CA GLY A 397 2.46 1.50 27.78
C GLY A 397 3.80 1.58 27.02
N GLY A 398 4.27 0.46 26.46
CA GLY A 398 5.34 0.46 25.47
C GLY A 398 4.86 0.92 24.09
N GLY A 399 4.37 2.15 23.99
CA GLY A 399 3.86 2.72 22.74
C GLY A 399 4.90 2.66 21.62
N LEU A 400 4.51 2.14 20.47
CA LEU A 400 4.87 2.81 19.23
C LEU A 400 4.27 4.19 19.38
N ASP A 401 5.09 5.20 19.68
CA ASP A 401 4.60 6.57 19.73
C ASP A 401 3.84 6.80 18.42
N PRO A 402 2.52 7.08 18.42
CA PRO A 402 1.95 7.72 17.27
C PRO A 402 2.79 8.98 17.12
N ALA A 403 3.60 9.04 16.06
CA ALA A 403 4.14 10.32 15.66
C ALA A 403 2.90 11.25 15.66
N PRO A 404 2.94 12.41 16.34
CA PRO A 404 1.91 13.41 16.07
C PRO A 404 1.83 13.46 14.55
N CYS A 405 0.63 13.37 13.96
CA CYS A 405 0.46 13.63 12.54
C CYS A 405 1.33 14.85 12.28
N GLY A 406 2.48 14.66 11.62
CA GLY A 406 3.38 15.77 11.36
C GLY A 406 2.47 16.79 10.73
N PRO A 407 2.37 18.01 11.27
CA PRO A 407 1.26 18.89 10.96
C PRO A 407 1.11 18.91 9.44
N GLY A 408 0.07 18.26 8.92
CA GLY A 408 -0.46 18.65 7.62
C GLY A 408 -0.63 20.16 7.76
N PRO A 409 -0.15 20.95 6.81
CA PRO A 409 0.37 22.31 7.02
C PRO A 409 -0.63 23.19 7.78
N ALA A 410 -0.57 23.12 9.10
CA ALA A 410 -1.51 23.75 10.02
C ALA A 410 -0.83 23.77 11.38
N GLY A 411 -0.06 24.83 11.61
CA GLY A 411 0.60 25.05 12.89
C GLY A 411 1.45 26.29 12.93
N ASP A 412 2.12 26.61 11.82
CA ASP A 412 2.82 27.89 11.66
C ASP A 412 2.29 28.60 10.42
N THR A 413 2.12 29.92 10.52
CA THR A 413 1.86 30.87 9.42
C THR A 413 2.96 30.91 8.34
N HIS A 414 3.79 29.87 8.26
CA HIS A 414 4.71 29.59 7.18
C HIS A 414 4.00 28.64 6.21
N PHE A 415 3.37 29.25 5.21
CA PHE A 415 2.90 28.60 4.01
C PHE A 415 3.96 27.62 3.43
N LEU A 416 3.51 26.60 2.69
CA LEU A 416 4.33 25.59 1.99
C LEU A 416 5.61 26.19 1.40
N PRO A 417 6.79 25.53 1.50
CA PRO A 417 8.01 26.03 0.88
C PRO A 417 7.78 26.29 -0.63
N GLY A 418 7.83 27.56 -1.03
CA GLY A 418 7.52 28.00 -2.39
C GLY A 418 6.17 28.70 -2.58
N SER A 419 5.35 28.87 -1.55
CA SER A 419 4.15 29.72 -1.60
C SER A 419 4.51 31.22 -1.70
N ALA A 420 3.64 32.01 -2.32
CA ALA A 420 3.77 33.46 -2.34
C ALA A 420 3.37 34.10 -1.01
N GLU A 421 3.86 35.33 -0.78
CA GLU A 421 3.47 36.12 0.39
C GLU A 421 1.97 36.47 0.35
N ARG A 422 1.35 36.63 1.52
CA ARG A 422 -0.05 37.06 1.67
C ARG A 422 -0.40 38.30 0.83
N PHE A 423 0.56 39.23 0.69
CA PHE A 423 0.41 40.42 -0.13
C PHE A 423 0.06 40.11 -1.61
N CYS A 424 0.62 39.05 -2.18
CA CYS A 424 0.33 38.62 -3.55
C CYS A 424 -1.16 38.28 -3.72
N TYR A 425 -1.71 37.52 -2.79
CA TYR A 425 -3.13 37.13 -2.78
C TYR A 425 -4.03 38.35 -2.62
N GLU A 426 -3.73 39.23 -1.66
CA GLU A 426 -4.51 40.45 -1.39
C GLU A 426 -4.52 41.45 -2.55
N LYS A 427 -3.52 41.40 -3.44
CA LYS A 427 -3.44 42.24 -4.64
C LYS A 427 -4.03 41.59 -5.87
N LEU A 428 -3.61 40.38 -6.21
CA LEU A 428 -3.99 39.76 -7.47
C LEU A 428 -5.39 39.16 -7.43
N ASN A 429 -5.78 38.49 -6.35
CA ASN A 429 -7.06 37.76 -6.32
C ASN A 429 -8.29 38.68 -6.28
N VAL A 430 -8.13 39.91 -5.79
CA VAL A 430 -9.18 40.94 -5.83
C VAL A 430 -9.37 41.56 -7.22
N GLU A 431 -8.39 41.43 -8.12
CA GLU A 431 -8.48 42.01 -9.47
C GLU A 431 -9.48 41.22 -10.35
N GLY A 432 -9.58 39.90 -10.14
CA GLY A 432 -10.43 39.03 -10.95
C GLY A 432 -9.93 38.95 -12.38
N THR A 433 -8.68 38.56 -12.55
CA THR A 433 -8.02 38.37 -13.84
C THR A 433 -7.43 36.97 -13.93
N GLU A 434 -6.88 36.61 -15.09
CA GLU A 434 -6.19 35.32 -15.28
C GLU A 434 -5.02 35.09 -14.30
N ARG A 435 -4.44 36.17 -13.75
CA ARG A 435 -3.31 36.13 -12.81
C ARG A 435 -3.74 36.05 -11.34
N GLY A 436 -5.02 36.23 -11.06
CA GLY A 436 -5.58 36.19 -9.71
C GLY A 436 -7.10 36.38 -9.72
N ASN A 437 -7.83 35.41 -9.20
CA ASN A 437 -9.30 35.37 -9.23
C ASN A 437 -9.85 34.31 -8.26
N CYS A 438 -11.17 34.30 -8.08
CA CYS A 438 -11.92 33.28 -7.31
C CYS A 438 -12.72 32.35 -8.22
N GLY A 439 -12.19 32.07 -9.42
CA GLY A 439 -12.82 31.21 -10.42
C GLY A 439 -13.37 31.94 -11.62
N ARG A 440 -14.21 31.24 -12.36
CA ARG A 440 -14.82 31.73 -13.60
C ARG A 440 -16.33 31.71 -13.49
N GLU A 441 -16.96 32.71 -14.06
CA GLU A 441 -18.40 32.76 -14.31
C GLU A 441 -18.61 33.02 -15.80
N GLY A 442 -19.04 31.98 -16.53
CA GLY A 442 -19.06 32.01 -17.99
C GLY A 442 -17.67 32.26 -18.57
N ALA A 443 -17.52 33.32 -19.36
CA ALA A 443 -16.24 33.73 -19.95
C ALA A 443 -15.42 34.66 -19.04
N GLY A 444 -16.00 35.19 -17.97
CA GLY A 444 -15.38 36.17 -17.08
C GLY A 444 -14.68 35.53 -15.89
N TRP A 445 -13.67 36.22 -15.36
CA TRP A 445 -13.01 35.86 -14.10
C TRP A 445 -13.72 36.52 -12.93
N LEU A 446 -13.90 35.77 -11.85
CA LEU A 446 -14.53 36.25 -10.62
C LEU A 446 -13.52 36.97 -9.74
N GLN A 447 -13.87 38.17 -9.29
CA GLN A 447 -13.12 38.89 -8.28
C GLN A 447 -13.34 38.24 -6.91
N CYS A 448 -12.26 38.03 -6.15
CA CYS A 448 -12.39 37.57 -4.78
C CYS A 448 -12.85 38.70 -3.86
N ASN A 449 -13.71 38.37 -2.88
CA ASN A 449 -13.91 39.26 -1.75
C ASN A 449 -12.63 39.34 -0.93
N LYS A 450 -12.44 40.45 -0.20
CA LYS A 450 -11.28 40.65 0.67
C LYS A 450 -11.06 39.54 1.71
N GLN A 451 -12.13 38.89 2.16
CA GLN A 451 -12.08 37.80 3.13
C GLN A 451 -11.67 36.46 2.47
N ASP A 452 -11.92 36.31 1.17
CA ASP A 452 -11.75 35.07 0.42
C ASP A 452 -10.44 35.02 -0.38
N VAL A 453 -9.64 36.10 -0.37
CA VAL A 453 -8.43 36.23 -1.20
C VAL A 453 -7.43 35.09 -1.02
N LEU A 454 -7.38 34.47 0.15
CA LEU A 454 -6.50 33.33 0.45
C LEU A 454 -7.06 31.97 0.01
N CYS A 455 -8.29 31.92 -0.50
CA CYS A 455 -8.92 30.72 -1.04
C CYS A 455 -9.12 30.79 -2.56
N GLY A 456 -8.64 31.87 -3.18
CA GLY A 456 -8.68 32.08 -4.63
C GLY A 456 -7.56 31.35 -5.37
N PHE A 457 -7.11 31.96 -6.46
CA PHE A 457 -6.02 31.46 -7.29
C PHE A 457 -4.74 31.28 -6.48
N LEU A 458 -4.07 30.14 -6.67
CA LEU A 458 -2.88 29.73 -5.92
C LEU A 458 -1.65 30.50 -6.44
N LEU A 459 -0.93 31.12 -5.51
CA LEU A 459 0.25 31.92 -5.83
C LEU A 459 1.49 31.39 -5.09
N CYS A 460 2.58 31.32 -5.83
CA CYS A 460 3.87 30.76 -5.44
C CYS A 460 5.00 31.79 -5.64
N ALA A 461 6.08 31.63 -4.88
CA ALA A 461 7.32 32.38 -5.02
C ALA A 461 8.38 31.52 -5.72
N ASN A 462 9.16 32.14 -6.60
CA ASN A 462 10.33 31.53 -7.24
C ASN A 462 10.04 30.21 -8.00
N ILE A 463 8.88 30.13 -8.66
CA ILE A 463 8.54 29.00 -9.53
C ILE A 463 8.94 29.27 -10.99
N SER A 464 9.49 28.25 -11.65
CA SER A 464 9.88 28.27 -13.06
C SER A 464 9.79 26.87 -13.68
N GLY A 465 9.44 26.79 -14.96
CA GLY A 465 9.35 25.53 -15.69
C GLY A 465 8.03 24.79 -15.48
N ALA A 466 7.91 23.59 -16.06
CA ALA A 466 6.67 22.81 -16.02
C ALA A 466 6.33 22.32 -14.59
N PRO A 467 5.04 22.34 -14.17
CA PRO A 467 4.59 21.98 -12.83
C PRO A 467 4.90 20.52 -12.51
N ARG A 468 5.18 20.20 -11.23
CA ARG A 468 5.45 18.82 -10.76
C ARG A 468 4.28 17.89 -11.02
N LEU A 469 3.06 18.38 -10.82
CA LEU A 469 1.81 17.68 -10.97
C LEU A 469 1.02 18.32 -12.11
N GLY A 470 0.32 17.50 -12.90
CA GLY A 470 -0.60 17.98 -13.94
C GLY A 470 0.05 18.63 -15.17
N GLU A 471 -0.80 19.08 -16.07
CA GLU A 471 -0.44 19.83 -17.28
C GLU A 471 -0.69 21.33 -17.05
N LEU A 472 0.26 22.15 -17.49
CA LEU A 472 0.13 23.60 -17.44
C LEU A 472 -0.69 24.08 -18.63
N SER A 473 -1.82 24.70 -18.37
CA SER A 473 -2.63 25.38 -19.37
C SER A 473 -2.17 26.84 -19.49
N GLY A 474 -1.57 27.18 -20.62
CA GLY A 474 -1.01 28.51 -20.88
C GLY A 474 0.39 28.73 -20.29
N GLU A 475 0.68 29.97 -19.91
CA GLU A 475 1.97 30.37 -19.33
C GLU A 475 1.85 30.62 -17.82
N ILE A 476 2.96 30.54 -17.10
CA ILE A 476 3.03 30.96 -15.70
C ILE A 476 2.87 32.49 -15.66
N ALA A 477 1.77 32.95 -15.08
CA ALA A 477 1.56 34.35 -14.77
C ALA A 477 2.59 34.78 -13.72
N ALA A 478 3.37 35.81 -14.01
CA ALA A 478 4.33 36.40 -13.09
C ALA A 478 4.08 37.90 -12.95
N THR A 479 4.12 38.42 -11.72
CA THR A 479 3.96 39.83 -11.43
C THR A 479 4.81 40.21 -10.23
N THR A 480 5.61 41.26 -10.38
CA THR A 480 6.49 41.77 -9.32
C THR A 480 5.95 43.08 -8.75
N PHE A 481 5.94 43.18 -7.43
CA PHE A 481 5.50 44.37 -6.71
C PHE A 481 6.62 44.89 -5.81
N PHE A 482 6.66 46.20 -5.60
CA PHE A 482 7.51 46.80 -4.56
C PHE A 482 6.70 47.00 -3.29
N HIS A 483 7.02 46.25 -2.23
CA HIS A 483 6.30 46.27 -0.95
C HIS A 483 7.29 46.19 0.21
N GLN A 484 7.11 47.02 1.25
CA GLN A 484 7.97 47.03 2.45
C GLN A 484 9.48 47.09 2.13
N ASN A 485 9.86 47.95 1.17
CA ASN A 485 11.25 48.15 0.73
C ASN A 485 11.93 46.91 0.11
N ARG A 486 11.14 45.95 -0.38
CA ARG A 486 11.60 44.78 -1.14
C ARG A 486 10.74 44.54 -2.37
N TYR A 487 11.30 43.86 -3.35
CA TYR A 487 10.53 43.32 -4.47
C TYR A 487 9.93 41.97 -4.08
N VAL A 488 8.62 41.83 -4.25
CA VAL A 488 7.86 40.60 -4.01
C VAL A 488 7.44 40.05 -5.38
N ASP A 489 7.88 38.83 -5.68
CA ASP A 489 7.55 38.13 -6.93
C ASP A 489 6.40 37.16 -6.70
N CYS A 490 5.27 37.42 -7.37
CA CYS A 490 4.05 36.66 -7.28
C CYS A 490 3.86 35.89 -8.59
N ARG A 491 3.83 34.56 -8.51
CA ARG A 491 3.66 33.71 -9.69
C ARG A 491 2.54 32.71 -9.51
N GLY A 492 1.83 32.36 -10.57
CA GLY A 492 0.80 31.32 -10.55
C GLY A 492 0.59 30.75 -11.94
N GLY A 493 0.00 29.56 -12.03
CA GLY A 493 -0.26 28.90 -13.30
C GLY A 493 -1.51 28.04 -13.20
N HIS A 494 -2.21 27.89 -14.32
CA HIS A 494 -3.38 27.02 -14.39
C HIS A 494 -2.92 25.58 -14.62
N VAL A 495 -3.09 24.71 -13.63
CA VAL A 495 -2.58 23.35 -13.64
C VAL A 495 -3.72 22.37 -13.48
N GLN A 496 -3.90 21.50 -14.47
CA GLN A 496 -4.93 20.46 -14.43
C GLN A 496 -4.29 19.09 -14.28
N LEU A 497 -4.75 18.31 -13.30
CA LEU A 497 -4.34 16.93 -13.13
C LEU A 497 -5.00 16.03 -14.18
N VAL A 498 -4.39 14.86 -14.37
CA VAL A 498 -4.88 13.81 -15.27
C VAL A 498 -6.24 13.24 -14.82
N ASP A 499 -6.56 13.39 -13.54
CA ASP A 499 -7.85 13.03 -12.94
C ASP A 499 -8.86 14.19 -12.99
N GLY A 500 -8.60 15.21 -13.82
CA GLY A 500 -9.46 16.38 -13.99
C GLY A 500 -9.39 17.41 -12.88
N SER A 501 -8.73 17.09 -11.76
CA SER A 501 -8.65 17.99 -10.61
C SER A 501 -7.87 19.26 -10.96
N ASP A 502 -8.34 20.40 -10.46
CA ASP A 502 -7.76 21.70 -10.72
C ASP A 502 -6.83 22.11 -9.56
N LEU A 503 -5.52 22.14 -9.82
CA LEU A 503 -4.50 22.58 -8.86
C LEU A 503 -4.18 24.08 -8.98
N SER A 504 -4.96 24.81 -9.78
CA SER A 504 -4.78 26.26 -9.98
C SER A 504 -5.27 27.09 -8.81
N TYR A 505 -6.08 26.51 -7.93
CA TYR A 505 -6.71 27.18 -6.79
C TYR A 505 -6.25 26.58 -5.47
N VAL A 506 -6.40 27.35 -4.41
CA VAL A 506 -6.13 26.87 -3.05
C VAL A 506 -7.11 25.74 -2.72
N GLU A 507 -6.58 24.61 -2.27
CA GLU A 507 -7.36 23.41 -1.96
C GLU A 507 -8.31 23.63 -0.78
N ASP A 508 -9.47 22.98 -0.82
CA ASP A 508 -10.43 23.00 0.27
C ASP A 508 -9.82 22.38 1.54
N GLY A 509 -10.15 22.95 2.70
CA GLY A 509 -9.55 22.63 3.99
C GLY A 509 -8.26 23.39 4.29
N THR A 510 -7.72 24.18 3.34
CA THR A 510 -6.53 25.02 3.61
C THR A 510 -6.86 26.12 4.62
N PRO A 511 -6.01 26.36 5.64
CA PRO A 511 -6.20 27.47 6.57
C PRO A 511 -6.09 28.84 5.90
N CYS A 512 -7.14 29.66 6.04
CA CYS A 512 -7.19 31.03 5.50
C CYS A 512 -7.24 32.11 6.61
N GLY A 513 -7.35 31.69 7.87
CA GLY A 513 -7.32 32.56 9.05
C GLY A 513 -7.47 31.76 10.35
N PRO A 514 -7.44 32.43 11.51
CA PRO A 514 -7.63 31.77 12.80
C PRO A 514 -9.00 31.08 12.87
N GLY A 515 -9.02 29.75 12.94
CA GLY A 515 -10.25 28.97 12.95
C GLY A 515 -11.06 29.04 11.65
N MET A 516 -10.43 29.40 10.52
CA MET A 516 -11.08 29.56 9.22
C MET A 516 -10.36 28.73 8.16
N LEU A 517 -11.13 28.10 7.28
CA LEU A 517 -10.65 27.17 6.26
C LEU A 517 -11.30 27.50 4.90
N CYS A 518 -10.63 27.14 3.81
CA CYS A 518 -11.15 27.30 2.47
C CYS A 518 -12.18 26.21 2.12
N LEU A 519 -13.32 26.61 1.56
CA LEU A 519 -14.30 25.72 0.94
C LEU A 519 -14.94 26.41 -0.25
N ASP A 520 -14.94 25.76 -1.41
CA ASP A 520 -15.51 26.32 -2.65
C ASP A 520 -15.00 27.75 -2.91
N ARG A 521 -13.69 27.95 -2.72
CA ARG A 521 -12.96 29.21 -2.92
C ARG A 521 -13.37 30.35 -1.97
N LYS A 522 -14.04 30.03 -0.86
CA LYS A 522 -14.42 30.98 0.19
C LYS A 522 -13.73 30.66 1.50
N CYS A 523 -13.39 31.69 2.28
CA CYS A 523 -12.81 31.52 3.60
C CYS A 523 -13.92 31.45 4.64
N LEU A 524 -14.24 30.24 5.09
CA LEU A 524 -15.35 29.98 6.01
C LEU A 524 -14.85 29.57 7.40
N PRO A 525 -15.62 29.85 8.47
CA PRO A 525 -15.29 29.33 9.80
C PRO A 525 -15.22 27.80 9.79
N ALA A 526 -14.32 27.21 10.60
CA ALA A 526 -14.19 25.76 10.72
C ALA A 526 -15.50 25.05 11.13
N THR A 527 -16.41 25.75 11.81
CA THR A 527 -17.75 25.25 12.14
C THR A 527 -18.63 24.98 10.92
N ALA A 528 -18.34 25.60 9.76
CA ALA A 528 -19.08 25.37 8.52
C ALA A 528 -18.83 23.97 7.91
N PHE A 529 -17.74 23.31 8.32
CA PHE A 529 -17.33 21.99 7.80
C PHE A 529 -17.98 20.81 8.54
N ASN A 530 -18.79 21.10 9.57
CA ASN A 530 -19.52 20.09 10.35
C ASN A 530 -18.63 18.92 10.81
N PHE A 531 -17.42 19.21 11.30
CA PHE A 531 -16.51 18.18 11.79
C PHE A 531 -17.16 17.33 12.88
N SER A 532 -17.07 16.01 12.72
CA SER A 532 -17.38 15.07 13.80
C SER A 532 -16.45 15.36 14.98
N SER A 533 -17.03 15.44 16.18
CA SER A 533 -16.29 15.71 17.40
C SER A 533 -16.18 14.44 18.24
N CYS A 534 -15.02 14.23 18.84
CA CYS A 534 -14.88 13.20 19.86
C CYS A 534 -15.68 13.56 21.13
N PRO A 535 -15.99 12.57 21.97
CA PRO A 535 -16.54 12.80 23.30
C PRO A 535 -15.69 13.83 24.08
N GLY A 536 -16.36 14.65 24.87
CA GLY A 536 -15.70 15.74 25.57
C GLY A 536 -16.45 16.17 26.82
N SER A 537 -15.82 17.09 27.51
CA SER A 537 -16.33 17.71 28.72
C SER A 537 -17.50 18.65 28.41
N TRP A 538 -18.41 18.80 29.38
CA TRP A 538 -19.45 19.82 29.50
C TRP A 538 -19.00 21.27 29.24
N ASP A 539 -17.70 21.58 29.37
CA ASP A 539 -17.10 22.89 29.06
C ASP A 539 -16.54 23.01 27.62
N GLY A 540 -16.79 22.02 26.76
CA GLY A 540 -16.37 22.03 25.35
C GLY A 540 -14.96 21.52 25.09
N LYS A 541 -14.25 20.98 26.10
CA LYS A 541 -12.93 20.35 25.89
C LYS A 541 -13.07 18.96 25.27
N ILE A 542 -12.55 18.80 24.06
CA ILE A 542 -12.47 17.52 23.35
C ILE A 542 -11.53 16.58 24.12
N CYS A 543 -11.96 15.34 24.36
CA CYS A 543 -11.22 14.34 25.13
C CYS A 543 -10.73 14.84 26.51
N PHE A 544 -11.53 15.71 27.17
CA PHE A 544 -11.22 16.34 28.45
C PHE A 544 -9.87 17.09 28.50
N ASP A 545 -9.28 17.41 27.34
CA ASP A 545 -7.90 17.91 27.21
C ASP A 545 -6.82 16.95 27.75
N HIS A 546 -7.18 15.66 27.90
CA HIS A 546 -6.32 14.58 28.35
C HIS A 546 -6.05 13.54 27.24
N GLY A 547 -6.42 13.86 26.00
CA GLY A 547 -6.20 13.01 24.85
C GLY A 547 -6.28 13.77 23.54
N VAL A 548 -6.11 13.04 22.44
CA VAL A 548 -6.23 13.55 21.07
C VAL A 548 -7.37 12.80 20.37
N CYS A 549 -8.17 13.52 19.58
CA CYS A 549 -9.25 12.90 18.80
C CYS A 549 -8.68 12.25 17.52
N SER A 550 -8.97 10.97 17.30
CA SER A 550 -8.56 10.24 16.09
C SER A 550 -9.52 10.47 14.92
N ASN A 551 -9.09 10.09 13.71
CA ASN A 551 -9.92 10.10 12.50
C ASN A 551 -11.12 9.12 12.56
N GLU A 552 -11.14 8.20 13.53
CA GLU A 552 -12.28 7.32 13.80
C GLU A 552 -13.30 7.94 14.78
N GLY A 553 -13.08 9.19 15.23
CA GLY A 553 -13.93 9.83 16.23
C GLY A 553 -13.76 9.26 17.65
N LYS A 554 -12.58 8.69 17.96
CA LYS A 554 -12.25 8.12 19.27
C LYS A 554 -11.14 8.92 19.96
N CYS A 555 -11.19 9.03 21.28
CA CYS A 555 -10.13 9.67 22.05
C CYS A 555 -8.95 8.72 22.28
N ILE A 556 -7.75 9.17 21.93
CA ILE A 556 -6.48 8.54 22.28
C ILE A 556 -5.93 9.26 23.51
N CYS A 557 -6.05 8.63 24.68
CA CYS A 557 -5.70 9.24 25.96
C CYS A 557 -4.19 9.30 26.19
N ARG A 558 -3.75 10.31 26.96
CA ARG A 558 -2.39 10.39 27.51
C ARG A 558 -2.19 9.28 28.54
N ALA A 559 -0.94 8.91 28.82
CA ALA A 559 -0.57 7.71 29.58
C ALA A 559 -1.28 7.51 30.93
N GLU A 560 -1.63 8.60 31.62
CA GLU A 560 -2.23 8.57 32.95
C GLU A 560 -3.78 8.65 32.93
N TRP A 561 -4.39 8.59 31.75
CA TRP A 561 -5.82 8.80 31.55
C TRP A 561 -6.44 7.67 30.75
N THR A 562 -7.68 7.32 31.10
CA THR A 562 -8.46 6.25 30.47
C THR A 562 -9.93 6.66 30.34
N GLY A 563 -10.74 5.77 29.78
CA GLY A 563 -12.14 6.01 29.45
C GLY A 563 -12.32 6.54 28.01
N LYS A 564 -13.57 6.52 27.53
CA LYS A 564 -13.91 6.86 26.14
C LYS A 564 -13.66 8.35 25.79
N ASP A 565 -13.60 9.20 26.81
CA ASP A 565 -13.43 10.65 26.75
C ASP A 565 -12.18 11.14 27.50
N CYS A 566 -11.33 10.23 27.99
CA CYS A 566 -10.15 10.52 28.81
C CYS A 566 -10.44 11.28 30.13
N SER A 567 -11.63 11.09 30.70
CA SER A 567 -12.03 11.71 31.97
C SER A 567 -11.51 11.00 33.21
N VAL A 568 -11.09 9.73 33.09
CA VAL A 568 -10.70 8.90 34.24
C VAL A 568 -9.19 8.92 34.41
N TYR A 569 -8.71 9.41 35.54
CA TYR A 569 -7.29 9.33 35.90
C TYR A 569 -6.96 7.92 36.41
N ASP A 570 -6.09 7.22 35.68
CA ASP A 570 -5.66 5.85 35.98
C ASP A 570 -4.14 5.75 35.76
N PRO A 571 -3.34 6.22 36.74
CA PRO A 571 -1.90 6.29 36.58
C PRO A 571 -1.28 4.90 36.55
N ILE A 572 -0.29 4.71 35.67
CA ILE A 572 0.43 3.43 35.57
C ILE A 572 1.15 3.21 36.91
N PRO A 573 0.86 2.13 37.66
CA PRO A 573 1.49 1.90 38.95
C PRO A 573 3.01 1.84 38.79
N GLU A 574 3.74 2.74 39.46
CA GLU A 574 5.20 2.61 39.55
C GLU A 574 5.53 1.24 40.15
N PRO A 575 6.37 0.41 39.50
CA PRO A 575 6.76 -0.86 40.05
C PRO A 575 7.51 -0.59 41.36
N LYS A 576 6.83 -0.77 42.49
CA LYS A 576 7.48 -0.80 43.79
C LYS A 576 8.53 -1.90 43.69
N PRO A 577 9.83 -1.62 43.93
CA PRO A 577 10.80 -2.69 44.06
C PRO A 577 10.31 -3.54 45.23
N THR A 578 9.77 -4.72 44.93
CA THR A 578 9.52 -5.74 45.94
C THR A 578 10.89 -6.12 46.46
N GLY A 579 11.26 -5.48 47.56
CA GLY A 579 12.38 -5.86 48.41
C GLY A 579 12.08 -7.17 49.12
N GLU A 580 11.64 -8.18 48.40
CA GLU A 580 11.61 -9.57 48.84
C GLU A 580 12.11 -10.39 47.67
N THR A 581 13.42 -10.64 47.70
CA THR A 581 13.93 -11.86 47.10
C THR A 581 13.29 -13.01 47.89
N GLU A 582 12.11 -13.45 47.48
CA GLU A 582 11.72 -14.83 47.73
C GLU A 582 12.82 -15.67 47.08
N ARG A 583 13.77 -16.11 47.89
CA ARG A 583 14.63 -17.23 47.57
C ARG A 583 13.69 -18.41 47.37
N TYR A 584 13.24 -18.60 46.14
CA TYR A 584 12.83 -19.92 45.70
C TYR A 584 14.10 -20.78 45.80
N LYS A 585 14.28 -21.42 46.96
CA LYS A 585 15.21 -22.54 47.12
C LYS A 585 14.65 -23.62 46.22
N GLY A 586 15.05 -23.60 44.95
CA GLY A 586 15.02 -24.79 44.12
C GLY A 586 15.67 -25.93 44.91
N PRO A 587 15.20 -27.18 44.73
CA PRO A 587 15.65 -28.30 45.54
C PRO A 587 17.18 -28.34 45.51
N SER A 588 17.79 -28.19 46.70
CA SER A 588 19.24 -28.22 46.89
C SER A 588 19.78 -29.43 46.13
N GLY A 589 20.87 -29.27 45.37
CA GLY A 589 21.51 -30.37 44.64
C GLY A 589 21.76 -31.61 45.50
N THR A 590 21.83 -31.45 46.83
CA THR A 590 21.83 -32.53 47.82
C THR A 590 20.63 -33.49 47.71
N ASN A 591 19.41 -32.99 47.48
CA ASN A 591 18.21 -33.82 47.37
C ASN A 591 18.15 -34.60 46.06
N ILE A 592 18.70 -34.03 44.98
CA ILE A 592 18.84 -34.73 43.69
C ILE A 592 19.88 -35.84 43.82
N ILE A 593 21.02 -35.57 44.49
CA ILE A 593 22.06 -36.58 44.74
C ILE A 593 21.54 -37.70 45.63
N ILE A 594 20.80 -37.38 46.70
CA ILE A 594 20.20 -38.41 47.59
C ILE A 594 19.19 -39.26 46.82
N GLY A 595 18.35 -38.64 45.97
CA GLY A 595 17.40 -39.37 45.13
C GLY A 595 18.07 -40.31 44.12
N SER A 596 19.16 -39.85 43.49
CA SER A 596 19.93 -40.67 42.55
C SER A 596 20.68 -41.82 43.24
N ILE A 597 21.22 -41.60 44.43
CA ILE A 597 21.89 -42.67 45.21
C ILE A 597 20.86 -43.68 45.71
N ALA A 598 19.72 -43.24 46.25
CA ALA A 598 18.65 -44.13 46.69
C ALA A 598 18.10 -44.97 45.52
N GLY A 599 17.92 -44.36 44.34
CA GLY A 599 17.52 -45.06 43.12
C GLY A 599 18.55 -46.10 42.66
N ALA A 600 19.84 -45.75 42.67
CA ALA A 600 20.91 -46.67 42.28
C ALA A 600 21.04 -47.86 43.25
N VAL A 601 20.90 -47.63 44.56
CA VAL A 601 20.92 -48.69 45.59
C VAL A 601 19.71 -49.62 45.44
N LEU A 602 18.51 -49.07 45.16
CA LEU A 602 17.31 -49.88 44.93
C LEU A 602 17.46 -50.78 43.69
N VAL A 603 17.99 -50.24 42.60
CA VAL A 603 18.25 -51.02 41.37
C VAL A 603 19.31 -52.09 41.63
N ALA A 604 20.40 -51.77 42.34
CA ALA A 604 21.41 -52.76 42.71
C ALA A 604 20.84 -53.88 43.60
N ALA A 605 19.97 -53.56 44.55
CA ALA A 605 19.30 -54.54 45.41
C ALA A 605 18.36 -55.46 44.60
N ILE A 606 17.65 -54.93 43.59
CA ILE A 606 16.79 -55.73 42.70
C ILE A 606 17.64 -56.64 41.80
N VAL A 607 18.76 -56.15 41.26
CA VAL A 607 19.65 -56.93 40.40
C VAL A 607 20.39 -58.03 41.18
N LEU A 608 20.83 -57.74 42.40
CA LEU A 608 21.48 -58.72 43.27
C LEU A 608 20.47 -59.69 43.90
N GLY A 609 19.27 -59.23 44.25
CA GLY A 609 18.18 -60.09 44.70
C GLY A 609 17.65 -61.02 43.60
N GLY A 610 17.61 -60.54 42.35
CA GLY A 610 17.16 -61.30 41.18
C GLY A 610 18.14 -62.37 40.70
N THR A 611 19.43 -62.25 41.02
CA THR A 611 20.45 -63.27 40.67
C THR A 611 20.63 -64.35 41.74
N GLY A 612 19.95 -64.23 42.90
CA GLY A 612 19.97 -65.21 43.98
C GLY A 612 18.99 -66.38 43.85
N TRP A 613 18.08 -66.37 42.87
CA TRP A 613 17.08 -67.44 42.63
C TRP A 613 17.40 -68.22 41.35
N GLY A 614 18.64 -68.72 41.28
CA GLY A 614 19.14 -69.51 40.15
C GLY A 614 20.14 -70.57 40.55
N PHE A 615 19.98 -71.18 41.74
CA PHE A 615 20.64 -72.44 42.09
C PHE A 615 19.68 -73.31 42.92
N LYS A 616 18.86 -74.09 42.22
CA LYS A 616 18.57 -75.47 42.60
C LYS A 616 18.21 -76.28 41.37
#